data_AF-A0A3D1R3V1-F1
#
_entry.id   AF-A0A3D1R3V1-F1
#
_cell.length_a   1.000
_cell.length_b   1.000
_cell.length_c   1.000
_cell.angle_alpha   90.00
_cell.angle_beta   90.00
_cell.angle_gamma   90.00
#
_symmetry.space_group_name_H-M   'P 1'
#
loop_
_entity.id
_entity.type
_entity.pdbx_description
1 polymer ?
#
loop_
_entity_poly.entity_id
_entity_poly.type
_entity_poly.pdbx_seq_one_letter_code
_entity_poly.pdbx_strand_id
1 'polypeptide(L)'
;MPRAPAGRPVMNSDAPVNSSWPVVRLLLRLTVALSLVGFAFVGYVWLIYPLSPEERAGLLRAVAFTLVLGGAAVLAFTWGYLRPLRDALDALSAGRPPPERLALRAGARAGSLPLLGALLISLFWLLGGLSLRPTLERAGITSDAATAGLVAGLCTGLISSLLYYYQAISDLFSLRLRLPAGPSSSHGAPIRMRVLITSVAVLLVGVAMVGVSGYLNHQTALERAETEACSRALQGLVELDAPATSIVQAASKACGGPAALAMGERVLVPWELEDPTRMRVGPGPKGTLLRTPLLNGANLYVLVGRSHREQADFGFAGQMFLFALIALVLAVSVALVASRAITAPVRGVAEGAEAVARGDLTREVPVLSADEIGSLARSFQTMSGG
;
A
#
# COMPACT_ATOMS: atom_id res chain seq x y z
N MET A 1 38.90 53.31 -9.35
CA MET A 1 37.75 52.86 -10.17
C MET A 1 36.79 52.09 -9.26
N PRO A 2 35.51 52.44 -9.17
CA PRO A 2 34.56 51.69 -8.34
C PRO A 2 34.17 50.38 -9.04
N ARG A 3 34.21 49.26 -8.30
CA ARG A 3 33.79 47.93 -8.75
C ARG A 3 32.29 47.93 -9.08
N ALA A 4 31.94 47.43 -10.26
CA ALA A 4 30.56 47.16 -10.65
C ALA A 4 29.93 46.11 -9.72
N PRO A 5 28.64 46.24 -9.35
CA PRO A 5 27.97 45.23 -8.56
C PRO A 5 27.76 43.96 -9.39
N ALA A 6 28.07 42.81 -8.79
CA ALA A 6 27.89 41.48 -9.36
C ALA A 6 26.45 41.32 -9.90
N GLY A 7 26.35 41.07 -11.20
CA GLY A 7 25.08 40.78 -11.86
C GLY A 7 24.44 39.55 -11.21
N ARG A 8 23.26 39.74 -10.62
CA ARG A 8 22.36 38.62 -10.32
C ARG A 8 22.09 37.86 -11.63
N PRO A 9 22.06 36.53 -11.63
CA PRO A 9 21.68 35.79 -12.83
C PRO A 9 20.25 36.19 -13.19
N VAL A 10 20.11 36.90 -14.31
CA VAL A 10 18.82 37.16 -14.94
C VAL A 10 18.37 35.84 -15.56
N MET A 11 17.81 34.95 -14.73
CA MET A 11 16.98 33.88 -15.23
C MET A 11 15.71 34.50 -15.79
N ASN A 12 15.53 34.33 -17.09
CA ASN A 12 14.38 34.73 -17.90
C ASN A 12 13.05 34.64 -17.09
N SER A 13 12.53 35.81 -16.70
CA SER A 13 11.45 36.00 -15.73
C SER A 13 10.04 35.95 -16.34
N ASP A 14 9.93 35.65 -17.63
CA ASP A 14 8.75 36.03 -18.42
C ASP A 14 7.70 34.92 -18.56
N ALA A 15 7.84 33.81 -17.84
CA ALA A 15 6.76 32.82 -17.77
C ALA A 15 5.70 33.29 -16.75
N PRO A 16 4.46 33.62 -17.17
CA PRO A 16 3.41 34.03 -16.24
C PRO A 16 3.16 32.92 -15.23
N VAL A 17 3.52 33.18 -13.98
CA VAL A 17 3.30 32.25 -12.88
C VAL A 17 1.83 32.34 -12.51
N ASN A 18 1.00 31.48 -13.09
CA ASN A 18 -0.35 31.26 -12.59
C ASN A 18 -0.23 30.74 -11.14
N SER A 19 -0.67 31.56 -10.19
CA SER A 19 -0.39 31.43 -8.76
C SER A 19 -0.93 30.14 -8.13
N SER A 20 -2.00 29.57 -8.69
CA SER A 20 -2.64 28.35 -8.19
C SER A 20 -2.22 27.07 -8.93
N TRP A 21 -1.62 27.20 -10.12
CA TRP A 21 -1.40 26.09 -11.04
C TRP A 21 -0.55 24.92 -10.49
N PRO A 22 0.54 25.14 -9.72
CA PRO A 22 1.33 24.05 -9.18
C PRO A 22 0.55 23.22 -8.14
N VAL A 23 -0.22 23.89 -7.28
CA VAL A 23 -1.01 23.23 -6.23
C VAL A 23 -2.20 22.49 -6.82
N VAL A 24 -2.88 23.08 -7.81
CA VAL A 24 -3.98 22.43 -8.53
C VAL A 24 -3.48 21.21 -9.31
N ARG A 25 -2.33 21.32 -9.98
CA ARG A 25 -1.70 20.20 -10.69
C ARG A 25 -1.36 19.04 -9.75
N LEU A 26 -0.79 19.33 -8.58
CA LEU A 26 -0.49 18.33 -7.57
C LEU A 26 -1.78 17.60 -7.13
N LEU A 27 -2.86 18.34 -6.84
CA LEU A 27 -4.13 17.74 -6.40
C LEU A 27 -4.79 16.89 -7.49
N LEU A 28 -4.71 17.30 -8.75
CA LEU A 28 -5.21 16.53 -9.88
C LEU A 28 -4.43 15.21 -10.01
N ARG A 29 -3.08 15.27 -9.96
CA ARG A 29 -2.21 14.10 -10.04
C ARG A 29 -2.41 13.14 -8.87
N LEU A 30 -2.63 13.67 -7.67
CA LEU A 30 -2.93 12.89 -6.48
C LEU A 30 -4.26 12.16 -6.62
N THR A 31 -5.29 12.85 -7.11
CA THR A 31 -6.61 12.25 -7.37
C THR A 31 -6.48 11.08 -8.34
N VAL A 32 -5.83 11.31 -9.49
CA VAL A 32 -5.62 10.27 -10.51
C VAL A 32 -4.83 9.08 -9.94
N ALA A 33 -3.76 9.34 -9.19
CA ALA A 33 -2.95 8.27 -8.61
C ALA A 33 -3.73 7.42 -7.59
N LEU A 34 -4.46 8.07 -6.67
CA LEU A 34 -5.27 7.36 -5.68
C LEU A 34 -6.39 6.54 -6.34
N SER A 35 -7.03 7.07 -7.39
CA SER A 35 -8.04 6.34 -8.17
C SER A 35 -7.46 5.13 -8.90
N LEU A 36 -6.30 5.28 -9.56
CA LEU A 36 -5.63 4.17 -10.26
C LEU A 36 -5.21 3.06 -9.30
N VAL A 37 -4.65 3.42 -8.15
CA VAL A 37 -4.23 2.45 -7.12
C VAL A 37 -5.45 1.73 -6.55
N GLY A 38 -6.54 2.45 -6.28
CA GLY A 38 -7.81 1.86 -5.86
C GLY A 38 -8.40 0.90 -6.88
N PHE A 39 -8.38 1.25 -8.17
CA PHE A 39 -8.84 0.39 -9.25
C PHE A 39 -7.98 -0.87 -9.38
N ALA A 40 -6.65 -0.73 -9.31
CA ALA A 40 -5.73 -1.85 -9.33
C ALA A 40 -5.96 -2.82 -8.16
N PHE A 41 -6.23 -2.30 -6.95
CA PHE A 41 -6.58 -3.12 -5.79
C PHE A 41 -7.87 -3.93 -6.01
N VAL A 42 -8.94 -3.30 -6.52
CA VAL A 42 -10.19 -4.00 -6.84
C VAL A 42 -9.96 -5.06 -7.91
N GLY A 43 -9.24 -4.72 -8.99
CA GLY A 43 -8.91 -5.67 -10.05
C GLY A 43 -8.11 -6.87 -9.55
N TYR A 44 -7.15 -6.63 -8.66
CA TYR A 44 -6.36 -7.69 -8.01
C TYR A 44 -7.24 -8.64 -7.18
N VAL A 45 -8.07 -8.09 -6.29
CA VAL A 45 -8.98 -8.91 -5.46
C VAL A 45 -9.94 -9.70 -6.35
N TRP A 46 -10.42 -9.10 -7.44
CA TRP A 46 -11.36 -9.75 -8.34
C TRP A 46 -10.73 -10.88 -9.17
N LEU A 47 -9.46 -10.75 -9.54
CA LEU A 47 -8.71 -11.79 -10.26
C LEU A 47 -8.47 -13.03 -9.39
N ILE A 48 -8.25 -12.83 -8.08
CA ILE A 48 -7.86 -13.90 -7.16
C ILE A 48 -9.08 -14.55 -6.50
N TYR A 49 -10.09 -13.76 -6.15
CA TYR A 49 -11.26 -14.25 -5.43
C TYR A 49 -12.47 -14.35 -6.36
N PRO A 50 -13.05 -15.56 -6.51
CA PRO A 50 -14.35 -15.73 -7.15
C PRO A 50 -15.46 -15.25 -6.20
N LEU A 51 -15.57 -13.92 -6.06
CA LEU A 51 -16.58 -13.28 -5.22
C LEU A 51 -17.96 -13.40 -5.88
N SER A 52 -18.98 -13.64 -5.07
CA SER A 52 -20.39 -13.57 -5.48
C SER A 52 -20.79 -12.12 -5.84
N PRO A 53 -21.88 -11.90 -6.59
CA PRO A 53 -22.31 -10.54 -6.95
C PRO A 53 -22.53 -9.62 -5.73
N GLU A 54 -23.06 -10.18 -4.63
CA GLU A 54 -23.30 -9.46 -3.38
C GLU A 54 -21.98 -9.07 -2.68
N GLU A 55 -21.02 -10.01 -2.64
CA GLU A 55 -19.69 -9.79 -2.07
C GLU A 55 -18.90 -8.74 -2.88
N ARG A 56 -19.01 -8.76 -4.21
CA ARG A 56 -18.43 -7.73 -5.09
C ARG A 56 -18.99 -6.36 -4.78
N ALA A 57 -20.31 -6.25 -4.61
CA ALA A 57 -20.95 -4.99 -4.23
C ALA A 57 -20.53 -4.53 -2.82
N GLY A 58 -20.31 -5.45 -1.89
CA GLY A 58 -19.74 -5.16 -0.57
C GLY A 58 -18.32 -4.60 -0.65
N LEU A 59 -17.43 -5.28 -1.38
CA LEU A 59 -16.04 -4.86 -1.61
C LEU A 59 -15.98 -3.49 -2.29
N LEU A 60 -16.75 -3.29 -3.37
CA LEU A 60 -16.78 -2.03 -4.10
C LEU A 60 -17.24 -0.87 -3.21
N ARG A 61 -18.28 -1.06 -2.39
CA ARG A 61 -18.73 -0.04 -1.43
C ARG A 61 -17.67 0.27 -0.39
N ALA A 62 -17.00 -0.74 0.17
CA ALA A 62 -15.95 -0.55 1.15
C ALA A 62 -14.75 0.21 0.56
N VAL A 63 -14.26 -0.21 -0.61
CA VAL A 63 -13.14 0.45 -1.30
C VAL A 63 -13.52 1.86 -1.74
N ALA A 64 -14.73 2.07 -2.30
CA ALA A 64 -15.20 3.39 -2.67
C ALA A 64 -15.31 4.31 -1.46
N PHE A 65 -15.83 3.83 -0.33
CA PHE A 65 -15.89 4.58 0.91
C PHE A 65 -14.50 4.99 1.39
N THR A 66 -13.54 4.07 1.39
CA THR A 66 -12.13 4.33 1.72
C THR A 66 -11.54 5.37 0.76
N LEU A 67 -11.64 5.19 -0.55
CA LEU A 67 -11.07 6.12 -1.53
C LEU A 67 -11.71 7.52 -1.49
N VAL A 68 -13.03 7.61 -1.33
CA VAL A 68 -13.75 8.89 -1.29
C VAL A 68 -13.43 9.64 0.00
N LEU A 69 -13.62 9.01 1.17
CA LEU A 69 -13.41 9.67 2.44
C LEU A 69 -11.93 10.02 2.65
N GLY A 70 -11.03 9.08 2.35
CA GLY A 70 -9.59 9.27 2.48
C GLY A 70 -9.01 10.19 1.46
N GLY A 71 -9.39 10.01 0.19
CA GLY A 71 -9.01 10.92 -0.88
C GLY A 71 -9.45 12.34 -0.58
N ALA A 72 -10.72 12.55 -0.17
CA ALA A 72 -11.21 13.87 0.22
C ALA A 72 -10.43 14.45 1.41
N ALA A 73 -10.15 13.66 2.44
CA ALA A 73 -9.37 14.11 3.60
C ALA A 73 -7.93 14.51 3.22
N VAL A 74 -7.26 13.70 2.39
CA VAL A 74 -5.89 13.96 1.90
C VAL A 74 -5.84 15.20 1.01
N LEU A 75 -6.81 15.36 0.12
CA LEU A 75 -6.91 16.53 -0.76
C LEU A 75 -7.23 17.80 0.05
N ALA A 76 -8.18 17.73 0.98
CA ALA A 76 -8.53 18.84 1.87
C ALA A 76 -7.36 19.23 2.77
N PHE A 77 -6.65 18.25 3.34
CA PHE A 77 -5.41 18.47 4.09
C PHE A 77 -4.36 19.14 3.22
N THR A 78 -4.07 18.60 2.03
CA THR A 78 -3.05 19.15 1.12
C THR A 78 -3.39 20.58 0.71
N TRP A 79 -4.66 20.84 0.40
CA TRP A 79 -5.15 22.18 0.08
C TRP A 79 -5.04 23.13 1.28
N GLY A 80 -5.47 22.72 2.48
CA GLY A 80 -5.41 23.55 3.68
C GLY A 80 -3.97 23.83 4.13
N TYR A 81 -3.11 22.81 4.09
CA TYR A 81 -1.72 22.88 4.53
C TYR A 81 -0.87 23.81 3.66
N LEU A 82 -1.18 23.88 2.36
CA LEU A 82 -0.50 24.75 1.39
C LEU A 82 -1.10 26.16 1.27
N ARG A 83 -2.04 26.57 2.15
CA ARG A 83 -2.58 27.95 2.16
C ARG A 83 -1.47 29.03 2.13
N PRO A 84 -0.46 29.02 3.04
CA PRO A 84 0.59 30.05 3.03
C PRO A 84 1.43 30.08 1.76
N LEU A 85 1.57 28.92 1.09
CA LEU A 85 2.28 28.83 -0.18
C LEU A 85 1.50 29.50 -1.31
N ARG A 86 0.18 29.28 -1.38
CA ARG A 86 -0.68 29.96 -2.36
C ARG A 86 -0.66 31.47 -2.16
N ASP A 87 -0.80 31.94 -0.93
CA ASP A 87 -0.76 33.37 -0.60
C ASP A 87 0.57 34.03 -1.04
N ALA A 88 1.69 33.31 -0.87
CA ALA A 88 3.01 33.77 -1.32
C ALA A 88 3.13 33.79 -2.85
N LEU A 89 2.56 32.81 -3.54
CA LEU A 89 2.54 32.75 -5.01
C LEU A 89 1.65 33.83 -5.62
N ASP A 90 0.52 34.14 -4.99
CA ASP A 90 -0.36 35.23 -5.38
C ASP A 90 0.39 36.58 -5.32
N ALA A 91 1.14 36.82 -4.24
CA ALA A 91 1.97 38.03 -4.12
C ALA A 91 3.02 38.12 -5.24
N LEU A 92 3.75 37.04 -5.50
CA LEU A 92 4.76 36.97 -6.56
C LEU A 92 4.15 37.17 -7.96
N SER A 93 2.98 36.58 -8.23
CA SER A 93 2.27 36.73 -9.51
C SER A 93 1.78 38.17 -9.74
N ALA A 94 1.50 38.90 -8.66
CA ALA A 94 1.15 40.32 -8.69
C ALA A 94 2.38 41.25 -8.77
N GLY A 95 3.59 40.70 -8.99
CA GLY A 95 4.84 41.46 -9.06
C GLY A 95 5.30 42.03 -7.71
N ARG A 96 4.73 41.57 -6.59
CA ARG A 96 5.06 42.06 -5.24
C ARG A 96 5.89 41.02 -4.48
N PRO A 97 7.02 41.41 -3.84
CA PRO A 97 7.74 40.49 -2.98
C PRO A 97 6.87 40.14 -1.76
N PRO A 98 6.66 38.84 -1.46
CA PRO A 98 5.92 38.44 -0.28
C PRO A 98 6.68 38.85 1.00
N PRO A 99 5.98 39.17 2.10
CA PRO A 99 6.63 39.47 3.36
C PRO A 99 7.48 38.28 3.83
N GLU A 100 8.67 38.56 4.37
CA GLU A 100 9.68 37.55 4.70
C GLU A 100 9.13 36.40 5.57
N ARG A 101 8.32 36.73 6.58
CA ARG A 101 7.66 35.75 7.46
C ARG A 101 6.72 34.80 6.69
N LEU A 102 6.02 35.30 5.66
CA LEU A 102 5.14 34.49 4.82
C LEU A 102 5.95 33.58 3.91
N ALA A 103 7.01 34.12 3.29
CA ALA A 103 7.90 33.37 2.41
C ALA A 103 8.60 32.20 3.15
N LEU A 104 9.08 32.44 4.37
CA LEU A 104 9.68 31.42 5.24
C LEU A 104 8.67 30.33 5.63
N ARG A 105 7.44 30.72 6.02
CA ARG A 105 6.37 29.77 6.36
C ARG A 105 5.95 28.94 5.14
N ALA A 106 5.83 29.55 3.97
CA ALA A 106 5.52 28.89 2.71
C ALA A 106 6.58 27.84 2.35
N GLY A 107 7.86 28.21 2.42
CA GLY A 107 8.98 27.30 2.19
C GLY A 107 9.00 26.13 3.18
N ALA A 108 8.81 26.40 4.48
CA ALA A 108 8.76 25.35 5.50
C ALA A 108 7.62 24.35 5.28
N ARG A 109 6.41 24.83 4.98
CA ARG A 109 5.24 23.97 4.69
C ARG A 109 5.42 23.16 3.41
N ALA A 110 5.94 23.78 2.34
CA ALA A 110 6.29 23.05 1.12
C ALA A 110 7.36 21.98 1.38
N GLY A 111 8.26 22.24 2.33
CA GLY A 111 9.30 21.34 2.85
C GLY A 111 8.75 20.07 3.50
N SER A 112 7.86 20.24 4.47
CA SER A 112 7.33 19.18 5.34
C SER A 112 6.14 18.42 4.77
N LEU A 113 5.42 18.99 3.79
CA LEU A 113 4.23 18.37 3.19
C LEU A 113 4.43 16.91 2.74
N PRO A 114 5.50 16.54 2.00
CA PRO A 114 5.64 15.18 1.48
C PRO A 114 5.60 14.13 2.58
N LEU A 115 6.31 14.37 3.70
CA LEU A 115 6.36 13.43 4.82
C LEU A 115 5.02 13.37 5.56
N LEU A 116 4.43 14.54 5.88
CA LEU A 116 3.17 14.60 6.61
C LEU A 116 2.00 14.00 5.83
N GLY A 117 1.90 14.29 4.54
CA GLY A 117 0.86 13.73 3.70
C GLY A 117 1.05 12.23 3.44
N ALA A 118 2.29 11.76 3.30
CA ALA A 118 2.60 10.33 3.24
C ALA A 118 2.16 9.59 4.51
N LEU A 119 2.45 10.14 5.70
CA LEU A 119 2.01 9.59 6.98
C LEU A 119 0.47 9.60 7.11
N LEU A 120 -0.19 10.67 6.67
CA LEU A 120 -1.64 10.78 6.66
C LEU A 120 -2.29 9.71 5.78
N ILE A 121 -1.73 9.46 4.59
CA ILE A 121 -2.19 8.40 3.68
C ILE A 121 -1.99 7.02 4.31
N SER A 122 -0.81 6.77 4.90
CA SER A 122 -0.54 5.49 5.56
C SER A 122 -1.52 5.23 6.71
N LEU A 123 -1.80 6.26 7.53
CA LEU A 123 -2.78 6.17 8.61
C LEU A 123 -4.18 5.87 8.06
N PHE A 124 -4.58 6.56 6.99
CA PHE A 124 -5.88 6.36 6.39
C PHE A 124 -6.06 4.94 5.83
N TRP A 125 -5.06 4.42 5.12
CA TRP A 125 -5.09 3.04 4.62
C TRP A 125 -5.01 1.99 5.73
N LEU A 126 -4.28 2.27 6.82
CA LEU A 126 -4.26 1.41 8.01
C LEU A 126 -5.65 1.33 8.63
N LEU A 127 -6.30 2.47 8.88
CA LEU A 127 -7.65 2.53 9.43
C LEU A 127 -8.68 1.90 8.47
N GLY A 128 -8.56 2.17 7.18
CA GLY A 128 -9.38 1.57 6.13
C GLY A 128 -9.26 0.04 6.10
N GLY A 129 -8.04 -0.50 6.09
CA GLY A 129 -7.78 -1.93 6.14
C GLY A 129 -8.29 -2.60 7.42
N LEU A 130 -8.09 -1.96 8.58
CA LEU A 130 -8.65 -2.43 9.86
C LEU A 130 -10.19 -2.42 9.87
N SER A 131 -10.82 -1.45 9.20
CA SER A 131 -12.29 -1.40 9.05
C SER A 131 -12.84 -2.41 8.02
N LEU A 132 -12.00 -2.81 7.05
CA LEU A 132 -12.38 -3.71 5.97
C LEU A 132 -12.61 -5.13 6.49
N ARG A 133 -11.73 -5.63 7.35
CA ARG A 133 -11.85 -6.99 7.91
C ARG A 133 -13.22 -7.31 8.54
N PRO A 134 -13.73 -6.56 9.55
CA PRO A 134 -15.04 -6.84 10.12
C PRO A 134 -16.17 -6.64 9.12
N THR A 135 -16.00 -5.76 8.12
CA THR A 135 -16.98 -5.57 7.04
C THR A 135 -17.06 -6.78 6.11
N LEU A 136 -15.90 -7.35 5.74
CA LEU A 136 -15.81 -8.55 4.92
C LEU A 136 -16.34 -9.78 5.69
N GLU A 137 -15.99 -9.92 6.97
CA GLU A 137 -16.48 -11.01 7.82
C GLU A 137 -18.02 -10.96 7.97
N ARG A 138 -18.62 -9.77 8.15
CA ARG A 138 -20.09 -9.60 8.15
C ARG A 138 -20.74 -9.93 6.80
N ALA A 139 -19.99 -9.79 5.70
CA ALA A 139 -20.46 -10.17 4.36
C ALA A 139 -20.32 -11.67 4.07
N GLY A 140 -19.86 -12.47 5.04
CA GLY A 140 -19.73 -13.93 4.91
C GLY A 140 -18.40 -14.38 4.29
N ILE A 141 -17.42 -13.48 4.15
CA ILE A 141 -16.09 -13.80 3.63
C ILE A 141 -15.27 -14.52 4.70
N THR A 142 -14.47 -15.51 4.30
CA THR A 142 -13.64 -16.31 5.21
C THR A 142 -12.58 -15.43 5.90
N SER A 143 -12.20 -15.80 7.13
CA SER A 143 -11.20 -15.05 7.91
C SER A 143 -9.85 -14.94 7.20
N ASP A 144 -9.44 -15.97 6.46
CA ASP A 144 -8.21 -15.98 5.67
C ASP A 144 -8.27 -15.01 4.47
N ALA A 145 -9.43 -14.94 3.81
CA ALA A 145 -9.62 -13.98 2.73
C ALA A 145 -9.67 -12.54 3.26
N ALA A 146 -10.25 -12.35 4.46
CA ALA A 146 -10.29 -11.06 5.13
C ALA A 146 -8.89 -10.60 5.60
N THR A 147 -8.05 -11.49 6.14
CA THR A 147 -6.66 -11.16 6.52
C THR A 147 -5.80 -10.85 5.31
N ALA A 148 -5.94 -11.60 4.22
CA ALA A 148 -5.26 -11.27 2.98
C ALA A 148 -5.74 -9.94 2.38
N GLY A 149 -7.03 -9.64 2.44
CA GLY A 149 -7.57 -8.33 2.06
C GLY A 149 -6.96 -7.18 2.87
N LEU A 150 -6.74 -7.39 4.17
CA LEU A 150 -6.05 -6.43 5.04
C LEU A 150 -4.59 -6.24 4.64
N VAL A 151 -3.83 -7.33 4.44
CA VAL A 151 -2.43 -7.25 4.00
C VAL A 151 -2.33 -6.54 2.65
N ALA A 152 -3.25 -6.85 1.75
CA ALA A 152 -3.33 -6.22 0.45
C ALA A 152 -3.65 -4.73 0.53
N GLY A 153 -4.55 -4.33 1.43
CA GLY A 153 -4.85 -2.92 1.72
C GLY A 153 -3.64 -2.17 2.29
N LEU A 154 -2.89 -2.78 3.22
CA LEU A 154 -1.68 -2.17 3.79
C LEU A 154 -0.59 -1.95 2.74
N CYS A 155 -0.37 -2.95 1.88
CA CYS A 155 0.55 -2.86 0.75
C CYS A 155 0.16 -1.73 -0.22
N THR A 156 -1.12 -1.63 -0.53
CA THR A 156 -1.70 -0.58 -1.38
C THR A 156 -1.54 0.81 -0.74
N GLY A 157 -1.69 0.90 0.59
CA GLY A 157 -1.43 2.11 1.36
C GLY A 157 0.01 2.56 1.33
N LEU A 158 0.96 1.63 1.42
CA LEU A 158 2.39 1.94 1.28
C LEU A 158 2.71 2.49 -0.12
N ILE A 159 2.21 1.85 -1.19
CA ILE A 159 2.37 2.37 -2.56
C ILE A 159 1.78 3.78 -2.67
N SER A 160 0.56 4.00 -2.15
CA SER A 160 -0.11 5.29 -2.18
C SER A 160 0.69 6.38 -1.45
N SER A 161 1.24 6.04 -0.28
CA SER A 161 2.05 6.94 0.55
C SER A 161 3.33 7.39 -0.18
N LEU A 162 3.98 6.46 -0.87
CA LEU A 162 5.18 6.73 -1.65
C LEU A 162 4.90 7.55 -2.91
N LEU A 163 3.82 7.24 -3.62
CA LEU A 163 3.37 8.03 -4.76
C LEU A 163 3.06 9.47 -4.36
N TYR A 164 2.37 9.67 -3.23
CA TYR A 164 2.14 11.01 -2.69
C TYR A 164 3.44 11.73 -2.38
N TYR A 165 4.34 11.08 -1.63
CA TYR A 165 5.63 11.65 -1.28
C TYR A 165 6.38 12.13 -2.53
N TYR A 166 6.41 11.29 -3.57
CA TYR A 166 7.07 11.61 -4.82
C TYR A 166 6.41 12.78 -5.57
N GLN A 167 5.09 12.74 -5.77
CA GLN A 167 4.36 13.79 -6.48
C GLN A 167 4.48 15.13 -5.75
N ALA A 168 4.34 15.14 -4.42
CA ALA A 168 4.47 16.33 -3.60
C ALA A 168 5.85 16.96 -3.73
N ILE A 169 6.92 16.15 -3.79
CA ILE A 169 8.26 16.72 -3.98
C ILE A 169 8.45 17.21 -5.42
N SER A 170 8.07 16.41 -6.40
CA SER A 170 8.28 16.74 -7.82
C SER A 170 7.57 18.05 -8.20
N ASP A 171 6.32 18.22 -7.78
CA ASP A 171 5.52 19.40 -8.17
C ASP A 171 5.88 20.65 -7.35
N LEU A 172 6.43 20.49 -6.14
CA LEU A 172 6.87 21.62 -5.29
C LEU A 172 8.35 21.98 -5.48
N PHE A 173 9.13 21.18 -6.20
CA PHE A 173 10.57 21.37 -6.35
C PHE A 173 10.93 22.74 -6.94
N SER A 174 10.29 23.11 -8.06
CA SER A 174 10.52 24.39 -8.73
C SER A 174 10.13 25.60 -7.87
N LEU A 175 9.19 25.42 -6.95
CA LEU A 175 8.75 26.46 -6.01
C LEU A 175 9.71 26.64 -4.84
N ARG A 176 10.33 25.55 -4.36
CA ARG A 176 11.35 25.61 -3.30
C ARG A 176 12.59 26.39 -3.73
N LEU A 177 12.93 26.36 -5.02
CA LEU A 177 14.03 27.16 -5.57
C LEU A 177 13.74 28.66 -5.58
N ARG A 178 12.46 29.06 -5.53
CA ARG A 178 12.02 30.47 -5.62
C ARG A 178 11.74 31.11 -4.26
N LEU A 179 11.60 30.31 -3.21
CA LEU A 179 11.28 30.79 -1.86
C LEU A 179 12.50 30.64 -0.95
N PRO A 180 12.79 31.63 -0.08
CA PRO A 180 13.88 31.53 0.87
C PRO A 180 13.67 30.32 1.79
N ALA A 181 14.63 29.41 1.77
CA ALA A 181 14.62 28.23 2.60
C ALA A 181 15.15 28.61 4.00
N GLY A 182 14.38 28.33 5.05
CA GLY A 182 14.84 28.57 6.43
C GLY A 182 16.10 27.74 6.78
N PRO A 183 16.81 28.09 7.87
CA PRO A 183 18.08 27.46 8.25
C PRO A 183 18.00 25.96 8.56
N SER A 184 16.80 25.39 8.73
CA SER A 184 16.54 23.97 8.95
C SER A 184 15.92 23.25 7.74
N SER A 185 15.99 23.85 6.55
CA SER A 185 15.49 23.22 5.32
C SER A 185 16.34 21.98 4.97
N SER A 186 15.82 20.82 5.37
CA SER A 186 16.34 19.53 4.93
C SER A 186 16.37 19.53 3.41
N HIS A 187 17.58 19.44 2.86
CA HIS A 187 17.79 19.18 1.45
C HIS A 187 17.09 17.86 1.17
N GLY A 188 15.94 17.90 0.50
CA GLY A 188 15.13 16.71 0.27
C GLY A 188 15.98 15.62 -0.37
N ALA A 189 15.77 14.35 -0.02
CA ALA A 189 16.56 13.22 -0.50
C ALA A 189 16.86 13.32 -2.02
N PRO A 190 18.07 13.05 -2.52
CA PRO A 190 18.41 13.20 -3.95
C PRO A 190 17.41 12.48 -4.88
N ILE A 191 17.13 12.97 -6.10
CA ILE A 191 16.18 12.34 -7.04
C ILE A 191 16.45 10.83 -7.18
N ARG A 192 17.72 10.40 -7.24
CA ARG A 192 18.10 8.97 -7.28
C ARG A 192 17.64 8.19 -6.05
N MET A 193 17.82 8.75 -4.84
CA MET A 193 17.35 8.13 -3.60
C MET A 193 15.83 7.92 -3.63
N ARG A 194 15.09 8.89 -4.19
CA ARG A 194 13.62 8.82 -4.28
C ARG A 194 13.16 7.75 -5.26
N VAL A 195 13.70 7.74 -6.49
CA VAL A 195 13.38 6.74 -7.53
C VAL A 195 13.72 5.32 -7.03
N LEU A 196 14.79 5.21 -6.27
CA LEU A 196 15.23 3.95 -5.72
C LEU A 196 14.33 3.47 -4.57
N ILE A 197 13.98 4.34 -3.62
CA ILE A 197 13.04 4.04 -2.53
C ILE A 197 11.68 3.60 -3.11
N THR A 198 11.16 4.31 -4.12
CA THR A 198 9.89 3.94 -4.75
C THR A 198 10.00 2.61 -5.50
N SER A 199 11.09 2.38 -6.24
CA SER A 199 11.30 1.10 -6.97
C SER A 199 11.41 -0.08 -6.02
N VAL A 200 12.16 0.05 -4.92
CA VAL A 200 12.27 -0.98 -3.88
C VAL A 200 10.93 -1.25 -3.25
N ALA A 201 10.20 -0.22 -2.86
CA ALA A 201 8.93 -0.42 -2.20
C ALA A 201 7.88 -1.04 -3.12
N VAL A 202 7.84 -0.67 -4.41
CA VAL A 202 6.99 -1.33 -5.40
C VAL A 202 7.39 -2.81 -5.55
N LEU A 203 8.69 -3.11 -5.59
CA LEU A 203 9.19 -4.49 -5.64
C LEU A 203 8.80 -5.29 -4.39
N LEU A 204 9.01 -4.73 -3.19
CA LEU A 204 8.65 -5.34 -1.91
C LEU A 204 7.16 -5.66 -1.84
N VAL A 205 6.33 -4.69 -2.27
CA VAL A 205 4.87 -4.88 -2.32
C VAL A 205 4.49 -5.93 -3.36
N GLY A 206 5.13 -5.93 -4.53
CA GLY A 206 4.91 -6.96 -5.56
C GLY A 206 5.21 -8.37 -5.05
N VAL A 207 6.34 -8.55 -4.36
CA VAL A 207 6.71 -9.83 -3.74
C VAL A 207 5.71 -10.23 -2.65
N ALA A 208 5.32 -9.30 -1.78
CA ALA A 208 4.33 -9.57 -0.73
C ALA A 208 2.97 -9.97 -1.32
N MET A 209 2.52 -9.30 -2.39
CA MET A 209 1.30 -9.61 -3.13
C MET A 209 1.32 -11.01 -3.73
N VAL A 210 2.40 -11.39 -4.40
CA VAL A 210 2.55 -12.73 -4.98
C VAL A 210 2.53 -13.80 -3.87
N GLY A 211 3.20 -13.56 -2.74
CA GLY A 211 3.20 -14.46 -1.59
C GLY A 211 1.79 -14.66 -1.00
N VAL A 212 1.05 -13.56 -0.80
CA VAL A 212 -0.34 -13.61 -0.31
C VAL A 212 -1.24 -14.32 -1.32
N SER A 213 -1.13 -14.01 -2.61
CA SER A 213 -1.92 -14.68 -3.65
C SER A 213 -1.64 -16.18 -3.73
N GLY A 214 -0.37 -16.58 -3.62
CA GLY A 214 0.04 -17.99 -3.61
C GLY A 214 -0.53 -18.75 -2.42
N TYR A 215 -0.50 -18.14 -1.24
CA TYR A 215 -1.10 -18.71 -0.03
C TYR A 215 -2.58 -19.03 -0.20
N LEU A 216 -3.33 -18.04 -0.69
CA LEU A 216 -4.77 -18.13 -0.82
C LEU A 216 -5.17 -19.16 -1.87
N ASN A 217 -4.46 -19.20 -3.00
CA ASN A 217 -4.69 -20.20 -4.03
C ASN A 217 -4.43 -21.61 -3.50
N HIS A 218 -3.40 -21.78 -2.65
CA HIS A 218 -3.15 -23.08 -2.01
C HIS A 218 -4.24 -23.47 -1.01
N GLN A 219 -4.66 -22.53 -0.14
CA GLN A 219 -5.74 -22.76 0.84
C GLN A 219 -7.08 -23.10 0.16
N THR A 220 -7.44 -22.35 -0.88
CA THR A 220 -8.69 -22.60 -1.62
C THR A 220 -8.64 -23.93 -2.39
N ALA A 221 -7.48 -24.34 -2.90
CA ALA A 221 -7.31 -25.65 -3.53
C ALA A 221 -7.48 -26.80 -2.54
N LEU A 222 -6.92 -26.67 -1.33
CA LEU A 222 -7.10 -27.65 -0.25
C LEU A 222 -8.57 -27.77 0.17
N GLU A 223 -9.24 -26.64 0.38
CA GLU A 223 -10.67 -26.62 0.74
C GLU A 223 -11.56 -27.25 -0.35
N ARG A 224 -11.23 -27.03 -1.64
CA ARG A 224 -11.91 -27.71 -2.76
C ARG A 224 -11.69 -29.21 -2.73
N ALA A 225 -10.45 -29.66 -2.51
CA ALA A 225 -10.15 -31.09 -2.46
C ALA A 225 -10.86 -31.80 -1.29
N GLU A 226 -10.88 -31.18 -0.10
CA GLU A 226 -11.59 -31.71 1.07
C GLU A 226 -13.11 -31.77 0.85
N THR A 227 -13.70 -30.72 0.28
CA THR A 227 -15.15 -30.68 0.02
C THR A 227 -15.56 -31.70 -1.04
N GLU A 228 -14.78 -31.90 -2.10
CA GLU A 228 -15.01 -32.95 -3.11
C GLU A 228 -14.84 -34.37 -2.54
N ALA A 229 -13.86 -34.58 -1.66
CA ALA A 229 -13.69 -35.87 -0.98
C ALA A 229 -14.86 -36.18 -0.03
N CYS A 230 -15.27 -35.21 0.80
CA CYS A 230 -16.42 -35.35 1.67
C CYS A 230 -17.71 -35.56 0.88
N SER A 231 -17.95 -34.79 -0.19
CA SER A 231 -19.15 -34.95 -1.02
C SER A 231 -19.24 -36.36 -1.62
N ARG A 232 -18.13 -36.95 -2.06
CA ARG A 232 -18.08 -38.35 -2.52
C ARG A 232 -18.38 -39.34 -1.40
N ALA A 233 -17.84 -39.11 -0.20
CA ALA A 233 -18.11 -39.97 0.95
C ALA A 233 -19.60 -39.92 1.38
N LEU A 234 -20.21 -38.73 1.36
CA LEU A 234 -21.61 -38.54 1.72
C LEU A 234 -22.56 -39.24 0.74
N GLN A 235 -22.24 -39.25 -0.56
CA GLN A 235 -23.03 -39.99 -1.56
C GLN A 235 -23.13 -41.48 -1.21
N GLY A 236 -22.05 -42.11 -0.75
CA GLY A 236 -22.06 -43.51 -0.30
C GLY A 236 -22.90 -43.75 0.97
N LEU A 237 -23.12 -42.72 1.79
CA LEU A 237 -23.96 -42.80 3.00
C LEU A 237 -25.46 -42.65 2.72
N VAL A 238 -25.85 -42.09 1.57
CA VAL A 238 -27.27 -41.90 1.21
C VAL A 238 -28.00 -43.23 0.99
N GLU A 239 -27.27 -44.26 0.55
CA GLU A 239 -27.83 -45.57 0.21
C GLU A 239 -27.93 -46.53 1.42
N LEU A 240 -27.36 -46.16 2.57
CA LEU A 240 -27.33 -46.99 3.76
C LEU A 240 -28.60 -46.82 4.61
N ASP A 241 -29.34 -47.91 4.81
CA ASP A 241 -30.41 -47.98 5.81
C ASP A 241 -29.80 -48.26 7.19
N ALA A 242 -29.33 -47.20 7.85
CA ALA A 242 -28.65 -47.26 9.13
C ALA A 242 -29.25 -46.26 10.13
N PRO A 243 -29.17 -46.52 11.46
CA PRO A 243 -29.70 -45.60 12.46
C PRO A 243 -29.03 -44.21 12.38
N ALA A 244 -29.79 -43.15 12.59
CA ALA A 244 -29.37 -41.76 12.39
C ALA A 244 -28.06 -41.38 13.11
N THR A 245 -27.81 -41.92 14.31
CA THR A 245 -26.58 -41.69 15.07
C THR A 245 -25.34 -42.24 14.36
N SER A 246 -25.46 -43.42 13.73
CA SER A 246 -24.37 -44.03 12.97
C SER A 246 -24.05 -43.28 11.69
N ILE A 247 -25.07 -42.76 11.00
CA ILE A 247 -24.91 -41.92 9.80
C ILE A 247 -24.19 -40.62 10.17
N VAL A 248 -24.62 -39.95 11.25
CA VAL A 248 -24.00 -38.71 11.74
C VAL A 248 -22.54 -38.96 12.12
N GLN A 249 -22.24 -40.04 12.84
CA GLN A 249 -20.88 -40.35 13.25
C GLN A 249 -19.98 -40.73 12.06
N ALA A 250 -20.50 -41.49 11.10
CA ALA A 250 -19.79 -41.84 9.87
C ALA A 250 -19.50 -40.61 9.01
N ALA A 251 -20.49 -39.73 8.85
CA ALA A 251 -20.35 -38.47 8.12
C ALA A 251 -19.33 -37.54 8.79
N SER A 252 -19.40 -37.42 10.12
CA SER A 252 -18.46 -36.61 10.89
C SER A 252 -17.02 -37.10 10.73
N LYS A 253 -16.82 -38.42 10.81
CA LYS A 253 -15.51 -39.05 10.65
C LYS A 253 -14.98 -38.94 9.22
N ALA A 254 -15.83 -39.16 8.21
CA ALA A 254 -15.44 -39.13 6.80
C ALA A 254 -15.07 -37.72 6.33
N CYS A 255 -15.75 -36.70 6.85
CA CYS A 255 -15.55 -35.31 6.45
C CYS A 255 -14.68 -34.53 7.44
N GLY A 256 -14.21 -35.16 8.52
CA GLY A 256 -13.35 -34.53 9.53
C GLY A 256 -13.99 -33.33 10.21
N GLY A 257 -15.31 -33.29 10.36
CA GLY A 257 -16.03 -32.12 10.88
C GLY A 257 -17.32 -32.49 11.60
N PRO A 258 -17.99 -31.56 12.30
CA PRO A 258 -19.26 -31.85 12.94
C PRO A 258 -20.31 -32.17 11.87
N ALA A 259 -21.17 -33.15 12.17
CA ALA A 259 -22.29 -33.56 11.35
C ALA A 259 -23.59 -33.51 12.17
N ALA A 260 -24.70 -33.13 11.55
CA ALA A 260 -26.02 -33.09 12.16
C ALA A 260 -27.06 -33.61 11.19
N LEU A 261 -28.13 -34.19 11.72
CA LEU A 261 -29.23 -34.69 10.91
C LEU A 261 -30.50 -33.95 11.30
N ALA A 262 -31.19 -33.35 10.33
CA ALA A 262 -32.43 -32.63 10.57
C ALA A 262 -33.59 -33.28 9.80
N MET A 263 -34.70 -33.50 10.47
CA MET A 263 -35.94 -34.00 9.86
C MET A 263 -37.08 -33.04 10.26
N GLY A 264 -37.47 -32.16 9.32
CA GLY A 264 -38.33 -31.02 9.66
C GLY A 264 -37.62 -30.06 10.62
N GLU A 265 -38.25 -29.75 11.75
CA GLU A 265 -37.69 -28.88 12.81
C GLU A 265 -36.82 -29.63 13.84
N ARG A 266 -36.75 -30.97 13.77
CA ARG A 266 -35.99 -31.77 14.74
C ARG A 266 -34.55 -31.95 14.26
N VAL A 267 -33.59 -31.41 15.01
CA VAL A 267 -32.14 -31.57 14.78
C VAL A 267 -31.59 -32.61 15.76
N LEU A 268 -31.02 -33.69 15.24
CA LEU A 268 -30.33 -34.74 15.99
C LEU A 268 -28.83 -34.42 16.10
N VAL A 269 -28.37 -34.35 17.35
CA VAL A 269 -27.05 -33.93 17.87
C VAL A 269 -26.11 -35.17 17.96
N PRO A 270 -24.77 -35.01 17.89
CA PRO A 270 -23.99 -33.91 18.46
C PRO A 270 -23.62 -32.84 17.43
N TRP A 271 -24.06 -31.61 17.68
CA TRP A 271 -23.79 -30.41 16.92
C TRP A 271 -23.50 -29.29 17.92
N GLU A 272 -22.24 -28.92 18.04
CA GLU A 272 -21.76 -27.87 18.98
C GLU A 272 -21.88 -26.45 18.40
N LEU A 273 -22.56 -26.30 17.26
CA LEU A 273 -22.68 -25.08 16.47
C LEU A 273 -24.12 -24.56 16.44
N GLU A 274 -24.34 -23.40 15.81
CA GLU A 274 -25.68 -22.85 15.56
C GLU A 274 -26.55 -23.81 14.73
N ASP A 275 -27.88 -23.68 14.83
CA ASP A 275 -28.83 -24.54 14.12
C ASP A 275 -28.51 -24.63 12.61
N PRO A 276 -28.18 -25.83 12.09
CA PRO A 276 -27.74 -26.01 10.71
C PRO A 276 -28.82 -25.69 9.69
N THR A 277 -30.10 -25.73 10.07
CA THR A 277 -31.21 -25.37 9.19
C THR A 277 -31.29 -23.87 8.92
N ARG A 278 -30.73 -23.05 9.82
CA ARG A 278 -30.67 -21.58 9.70
C ARG A 278 -29.40 -21.09 9.03
N MET A 279 -28.42 -21.96 8.82
CA MET A 279 -27.17 -21.62 8.16
C MET A 279 -27.28 -21.72 6.64
N ARG A 280 -26.55 -20.83 5.94
CA ARG A 280 -26.45 -20.87 4.48
C ARG A 280 -25.64 -22.09 4.05
N VAL A 281 -26.25 -22.97 3.24
CA VAL A 281 -25.54 -24.09 2.58
C VAL A 281 -24.50 -23.51 1.60
N GLY A 282 -23.29 -24.06 1.62
CA GLY A 282 -22.15 -23.58 0.85
C GLY A 282 -21.05 -22.96 1.72
N PRO A 283 -20.16 -22.16 1.11
CA PRO A 283 -19.02 -21.57 1.82
C PRO A 283 -19.48 -20.58 2.89
N GLY A 284 -18.89 -20.70 4.08
CA GLY A 284 -19.13 -19.82 5.21
C GLY A 284 -17.89 -19.60 6.07
N PRO A 285 -17.98 -18.70 7.07
CA PRO A 285 -16.83 -18.28 7.88
C PRO A 285 -16.23 -19.40 8.74
N LYS A 286 -17.01 -20.46 9.05
CA LYS A 286 -16.57 -21.62 9.83
C LYS A 286 -16.20 -22.85 8.98
N GLY A 287 -16.30 -22.75 7.66
CA GLY A 287 -16.12 -23.88 6.73
C GLY A 287 -17.22 -23.93 5.68
N THR A 288 -17.21 -24.98 4.86
CA THR A 288 -18.25 -25.20 3.85
C THR A 288 -19.33 -26.12 4.43
N LEU A 289 -20.56 -25.61 4.55
CA LEU A 289 -21.69 -26.41 4.99
C LEU A 289 -22.27 -27.18 3.81
N LEU A 290 -22.17 -28.50 3.84
CA LEU A 290 -22.79 -29.38 2.87
C LEU A 290 -24.13 -29.87 3.40
N ARG A 291 -25.15 -29.91 2.52
CA ARG A 291 -26.45 -30.49 2.80
C ARG A 291 -26.71 -31.63 1.84
N THR A 292 -26.95 -32.82 2.37
CA THR A 292 -27.24 -34.03 1.60
C THR A 292 -28.59 -34.59 2.02
N PRO A 293 -29.60 -34.66 1.13
CA PRO A 293 -30.87 -35.30 1.44
C PRO A 293 -30.70 -36.82 1.53
N LEU A 294 -31.31 -37.44 2.53
CA LEU A 294 -31.36 -38.88 2.73
C LEU A 294 -32.67 -39.46 2.18
N LEU A 295 -32.68 -40.75 1.86
CA LEU A 295 -33.85 -41.45 1.31
C LEU A 295 -35.05 -41.44 2.27
N ASN A 296 -34.81 -41.40 3.57
CA ASN A 296 -35.84 -41.34 4.61
C ASN A 296 -36.46 -39.93 4.80
N GLY A 297 -36.09 -38.95 3.97
CA GLY A 297 -36.59 -37.58 4.04
C GLY A 297 -35.86 -36.66 5.05
N ALA A 298 -34.87 -37.17 5.78
CA ALA A 298 -33.99 -36.33 6.58
C ALA A 298 -32.94 -35.61 5.73
N ASN A 299 -32.43 -34.48 6.21
CA ASN A 299 -31.31 -33.76 5.65
C ASN A 299 -30.09 -33.93 6.55
N LEU A 300 -29.00 -34.45 5.98
CA LEU A 300 -27.70 -34.54 6.62
C LEU A 300 -26.90 -33.26 6.34
N TYR A 301 -26.50 -32.58 7.40
CA TYR A 301 -25.67 -31.39 7.37
C TYR A 301 -24.28 -31.73 7.87
N VAL A 302 -23.26 -31.35 7.13
CA VAL A 302 -21.87 -31.56 7.54
C VAL A 302 -21.09 -30.27 7.30
N LEU A 303 -20.42 -29.79 8.35
CA LEU A 303 -19.51 -28.66 8.22
C LEU A 303 -18.12 -29.21 7.89
N VAL A 304 -17.72 -29.05 6.63
CA VAL A 304 -16.38 -29.39 6.18
C VAL A 304 -15.47 -28.21 6.51
N GLY A 305 -14.60 -28.40 7.49
CA GLY A 305 -13.70 -27.33 7.91
C GLY A 305 -12.62 -27.76 8.90
N ARG A 306 -11.40 -27.31 8.61
CA ARG A 306 -10.29 -26.92 9.52
C ARG A 306 -9.76 -27.86 10.59
N SER A 307 -10.30 -29.05 10.82
CA SER A 307 -9.88 -29.88 11.96
C SER A 307 -8.44 -30.40 11.93
N HIS A 308 -7.73 -30.32 10.79
CA HIS A 308 -6.31 -30.73 10.68
C HIS A 308 -5.35 -29.62 10.21
N ARG A 309 -5.61 -28.35 10.53
CA ARG A 309 -4.74 -27.23 10.09
C ARG A 309 -3.37 -27.11 10.80
N GLU A 310 -3.08 -27.87 11.87
CA GLU A 310 -1.79 -27.70 12.60
C GLU A 310 -0.54 -28.26 11.89
N GLN A 311 -0.64 -29.11 10.86
CA GLN A 311 0.55 -29.78 10.28
C GLN A 311 1.08 -29.15 8.98
N ALA A 312 0.33 -28.27 8.31
CA ALA A 312 0.77 -27.62 7.07
C ALA A 312 1.39 -26.21 7.27
N ASP A 313 1.44 -25.71 8.52
CA ASP A 313 1.96 -24.38 8.80
C ASP A 313 3.46 -24.24 8.53
N PHE A 314 4.25 -25.33 8.63
CA PHE A 314 5.71 -25.25 8.47
C PHE A 314 6.19 -24.96 7.04
N GLY A 315 5.52 -25.48 6.01
CA GLY A 315 5.90 -25.22 4.62
C GLY A 315 5.57 -23.79 4.19
N PHE A 316 4.40 -23.31 4.60
CA PHE A 316 3.94 -21.97 4.25
C PHE A 316 4.64 -20.88 5.09
N ALA A 317 4.78 -21.06 6.40
CA ALA A 317 5.54 -20.13 7.24
C ALA A 317 6.99 -20.02 6.76
N GLY A 318 7.61 -21.14 6.34
CA GLY A 318 8.93 -21.14 5.71
C GLY A 318 8.97 -20.34 4.41
N GLN A 319 7.94 -20.46 3.56
CA GLN A 319 7.88 -19.73 2.28
C GLN A 319 7.58 -18.23 2.47
N MET A 320 6.71 -17.86 3.42
CA MET A 320 6.52 -16.46 3.84
C MET A 320 7.80 -15.87 4.44
N PHE A 321 8.49 -16.64 5.29
CA PHE A 321 9.76 -16.23 5.88
C PHE A 321 10.83 -16.03 4.80
N LEU A 322 10.89 -16.92 3.80
CA LEU A 322 11.79 -16.78 2.65
C LEU A 322 11.48 -15.52 1.83
N PHE A 323 10.20 -15.26 1.51
CA PHE A 323 9.82 -14.04 0.80
C PHE A 323 10.12 -12.78 1.60
N ALA A 324 9.84 -12.79 2.91
CA ALA A 324 10.19 -11.69 3.81
C ALA A 324 11.71 -11.47 3.89
N LEU A 325 12.49 -12.55 3.89
CA LEU A 325 13.96 -12.50 3.88
C LEU A 325 14.49 -11.94 2.55
N ILE A 326 13.97 -12.41 1.40
CA ILE A 326 14.34 -11.89 0.08
C ILE A 326 14.00 -10.40 -0.03
N ALA A 327 12.80 -10.02 0.40
CA ALA A 327 12.35 -8.64 0.50
C ALA A 327 13.32 -7.81 1.36
N LEU A 328 13.64 -8.26 2.57
CA LEU A 328 14.60 -7.59 3.46
C LEU A 328 15.99 -7.44 2.80
N VAL A 329 16.51 -8.50 2.19
CA VAL A 329 17.81 -8.48 1.51
C VAL A 329 17.81 -7.48 0.35
N LEU A 330 16.75 -7.43 -0.45
CA LEU A 330 16.59 -6.44 -1.53
C LEU A 330 16.54 -5.02 -0.96
N ALA A 331 15.74 -4.78 0.09
CA ALA A 331 15.64 -3.48 0.72
C ALA A 331 16.99 -2.99 1.26
N VAL A 332 17.72 -3.86 1.98
CA VAL A 332 19.05 -3.57 2.54
C VAL A 332 20.06 -3.35 1.42
N SER A 333 20.13 -4.24 0.44
CA SER A 333 21.07 -4.14 -0.68
C SER A 333 20.90 -2.82 -1.41
N VAL A 334 19.65 -2.43 -1.63
CA VAL A 334 19.35 -1.19 -2.32
C VAL A 334 19.65 0.03 -1.45
N ALA A 335 19.32 0.01 -0.14
CA ALA A 335 19.70 1.09 0.77
C ALA A 335 21.22 1.30 0.81
N LEU A 336 22.01 0.21 0.78
CA LEU A 336 23.46 0.26 0.73
C LEU A 336 23.98 0.86 -0.59
N VAL A 337 23.42 0.46 -1.73
CA VAL A 337 23.78 1.04 -3.04
C VAL A 337 23.42 2.53 -3.08
N ALA A 338 22.25 2.91 -2.58
CA ALA A 338 21.81 4.30 -2.50
C ALA A 338 22.77 5.15 -1.66
N SER A 339 23.11 4.65 -0.47
CA SER A 339 24.03 5.32 0.45
C SER A 339 25.37 5.56 -0.23
N ARG A 340 25.96 4.52 -0.86
CA ARG A 340 27.25 4.68 -1.58
C ARG A 340 27.17 5.64 -2.76
N ALA A 341 26.09 5.58 -3.53
CA ALA A 341 25.88 6.44 -4.70
C ALA A 341 25.72 7.94 -4.34
N ILE A 342 25.38 8.26 -3.08
CA ILE A 342 25.24 9.64 -2.59
C ILE A 342 26.46 10.08 -1.80
N THR A 343 26.94 9.23 -0.89
CA THR A 343 28.03 9.57 0.03
C THR A 343 29.36 9.77 -0.70
N ALA A 344 29.65 8.99 -1.75
CA ALA A 344 30.92 9.13 -2.49
C ALA A 344 31.02 10.46 -3.25
N PRO A 345 30.03 10.89 -4.06
CA PRO A 345 30.08 12.19 -4.72
C PRO A 345 30.08 13.38 -3.75
N VAL A 346 29.32 13.31 -2.66
CA VAL A 346 29.27 14.38 -1.64
C VAL A 346 30.63 14.53 -0.94
N ARG A 347 31.31 13.42 -0.60
CA ARG A 347 32.69 13.46 -0.09
C ARG A 347 33.65 14.11 -1.09
N GLY A 348 33.55 13.77 -2.38
CA GLY A 348 34.39 14.38 -3.42
C GLY A 348 34.23 15.91 -3.50
N VAL A 349 33.00 16.41 -3.41
CA VAL A 349 32.74 17.87 -3.37
C VAL A 349 33.28 18.49 -2.07
N ALA A 350 33.08 17.84 -0.92
CA ALA A 350 33.57 18.34 0.38
C ALA A 350 35.10 18.42 0.44
N GLU A 351 35.79 17.39 -0.06
CA GLU A 351 37.24 17.35 -0.17
C GLU A 351 37.79 18.40 -1.14
N GLY A 352 37.06 18.69 -2.23
CA GLY A 352 37.37 19.79 -3.14
C GLY A 352 37.24 21.15 -2.45
N ALA A 353 36.17 21.35 -1.70
CA ALA A 353 35.96 22.58 -0.94
C ALA A 353 37.05 22.82 0.12
N GLU A 354 37.49 21.77 0.82
CA GLU A 354 38.63 21.88 1.73
C GLU A 354 39.94 22.21 1.03
N ALA A 355 40.20 21.65 -0.15
CA ALA A 355 41.40 21.97 -0.93
C ALA A 355 41.43 23.45 -1.33
N VAL A 356 40.31 23.96 -1.83
CA VAL A 356 40.12 25.39 -2.15
C VAL A 356 40.30 26.26 -0.90
N ALA A 357 39.74 25.86 0.25
CA ALA A 357 39.91 26.57 1.51
C ALA A 357 41.38 26.62 1.99
N ARG A 358 42.20 25.62 1.61
CA ARG A 358 43.64 25.58 1.84
C ARG A 358 44.47 26.30 0.76
N GLY A 359 43.81 26.93 -0.22
CA GLY A 359 44.46 27.67 -1.31
C GLY A 359 44.85 26.83 -2.52
N ASP A 360 44.48 25.55 -2.57
CA ASP A 360 44.71 24.69 -3.73
C ASP A 360 43.50 24.76 -4.69
N LEU A 361 43.63 25.62 -5.71
CA LEU A 361 42.64 25.79 -6.78
C LEU A 361 42.85 24.82 -7.95
N THR A 362 43.89 23.98 -7.91
CA THR A 362 44.20 23.06 -9.02
C THR A 362 43.40 21.77 -8.97
N ARG A 363 42.70 21.52 -7.86
CA ARG A 363 41.95 20.28 -7.63
C ARG A 363 40.58 20.32 -8.29
N GLU A 364 40.40 19.53 -9.35
CA GLU A 364 39.11 19.39 -10.03
C GLU A 364 38.18 18.41 -9.29
N VAL A 365 36.93 18.83 -9.07
CA VAL A 365 35.86 17.94 -8.58
C VAL A 365 35.16 17.33 -9.80
N PRO A 366 35.24 16.00 -10.01
CA PRO A 366 34.65 15.37 -11.18
C PRO A 366 33.12 15.40 -11.13
N VAL A 367 32.49 15.87 -12.21
CA VAL A 367 31.04 15.87 -12.39
C VAL A 367 30.60 14.48 -12.86
N LEU A 368 30.44 13.55 -11.91
CA LEU A 368 30.12 12.14 -12.18
C LEU A 368 28.62 11.88 -12.45
N SER A 369 27.78 12.92 -12.40
CA SER A 369 26.34 12.77 -12.47
C SER A 369 25.67 13.95 -13.20
N ALA A 370 24.52 13.69 -13.83
CA ALA A 370 23.67 14.71 -14.45
C ALA A 370 22.58 15.26 -13.50
N ASP A 371 22.50 14.73 -12.28
CA ASP A 371 21.46 15.07 -11.28
C ASP A 371 21.85 16.23 -10.36
N GLU A 372 21.19 16.36 -9.20
CA GLU A 372 21.43 17.45 -8.25
C GLU A 372 22.83 17.42 -7.66
N ILE A 373 23.44 16.24 -7.49
CA ILE A 373 24.82 16.15 -7.02
C ILE A 373 25.79 16.57 -8.13
N GLY A 374 25.46 16.23 -9.37
CA GLY A 374 26.13 16.76 -10.54
C GLY A 374 26.04 18.29 -10.67
N SER A 375 24.86 18.84 -10.39
CA SER A 375 24.64 20.28 -10.39
C SER A 375 25.45 20.97 -9.29
N LEU A 376 25.51 20.38 -8.10
CA LEU A 376 26.34 20.87 -7.00
C LEU A 376 27.82 20.86 -7.38
N ALA A 377 28.32 19.76 -7.96
CA ALA A 377 29.70 19.65 -8.42
C ALA A 377 30.02 20.69 -9.50
N ARG A 378 29.12 20.90 -10.48
CA ARG A 378 29.26 21.96 -11.50
C ARG A 378 29.32 23.35 -10.88
N SER A 379 28.42 23.69 -9.98
CA SER A 379 28.40 24.99 -9.30
C SER A 379 29.69 25.22 -8.50
N PHE A 380 30.21 24.18 -7.84
CA PHE A 380 31.49 24.26 -7.14
C PHE A 380 32.66 24.50 -8.11
N GLN A 381 32.67 23.81 -9.25
CA GLN A 381 33.69 23.98 -10.29
C GLN A 381 33.68 25.39 -10.87
N THR A 382 32.50 25.98 -11.09
CA THR A 382 32.36 27.39 -11.50
C THR A 382 32.89 28.38 -10.46
N MET A 383 32.75 28.07 -9.16
CA MET A 383 33.24 28.93 -8.08
C MET A 383 34.75 28.86 -7.89
N SER A 384 35.37 27.70 -8.14
CA SER A 384 36.79 27.43 -7.91
C SER A 384 37.68 27.65 -9.14
N GLY A 385 37.13 27.50 -10.34
CA GLY A 385 37.84 27.71 -11.62
C GLY A 385 37.68 29.11 -12.22
N GLY A 386 37.34 30.12 -11.40
CA GLY A 386 37.11 31.51 -11.81
C GLY A 386 38.27 32.44 -11.50
#